data_AF-U2WJ71-F1
#
_entry.id   AF-U2WJ71-F1
#
_cell.length_a   1.000
_cell.length_b   1.000
_cell.length_c   1.000
_cell.angle_alpha   90.00
_cell.angle_beta   90.00
_cell.angle_gamma   90.00
#
_symmetry.space_group_name_H-M   'P 1'
#
loop_
_entity.id
_entity.type
_entity.pdbx_description
1 polymer ?
#
loop_
_entity_poly.entity_id
_entity_poly.type
_entity_poly.pdbx_seq_one_letter_code
_entity_poly.pdbx_strand_id
1 'polypeptide(L)'
;MSFVWLILIFVIIAIVSDKFGGRKRPRGSVRKRLPQMRLPPSVPKPWQQDGRGAGSSPIAFEIPELRGAPPVREKGGNVCREADASIAAGSGAYQSEQRDALRRRPREVIRRRQREASRRREATCLMEERAAVSPAVREAEVRTQSLIPTLTPASMQQAVVLAEILGNPKALRRR
;
A
#
# COMPACT_ATOMS: atom_id res chain seq x y z
N MET A 1 -42.28 -17.67 16.97
CA MET A 1 -42.33 -16.19 16.85
C MET A 1 -42.71 -15.84 15.43
N SER A 2 -43.98 -15.50 15.19
CA SER A 2 -44.54 -15.30 13.86
C SER A 2 -43.87 -14.11 13.16
N PHE A 3 -43.50 -14.24 11.88
CA PHE A 3 -42.84 -13.19 11.09
C PHE A 3 -43.56 -11.82 11.14
N VAL A 4 -44.87 -11.83 11.39
CA VAL A 4 -45.70 -10.64 11.65
C VAL A 4 -45.12 -9.76 12.76
N TRP A 5 -44.64 -10.34 13.86
CA TRP A 5 -44.03 -9.61 14.97
C TRP A 5 -42.69 -8.97 14.59
N LEU A 6 -41.88 -9.65 13.78
CA LEU A 6 -40.61 -9.12 13.30
C LEU A 6 -40.82 -7.91 12.37
N ILE A 7 -41.81 -8.00 11.48
CA ILE A 7 -42.19 -6.90 10.58
C ILE A 7 -42.70 -5.71 11.38
N LEU A 8 -43.54 -5.94 12.40
CA LEU A 8 -44.07 -4.88 13.25
C LEU A 8 -42.96 -4.14 14.00
N ILE A 9 -42.00 -4.88 14.59
CA ILE A 9 -40.84 -4.30 15.28
C ILE A 9 -39.95 -3.52 14.32
N PHE A 10 -39.72 -4.05 13.11
CA PHE A 10 -38.90 -3.39 12.09
C PHE A 10 -39.51 -2.04 11.66
N VAL A 11 -40.83 -1.98 11.48
CA VAL A 11 -41.54 -0.74 11.13
C VAL A 11 -41.43 0.29 12.26
N ILE A 12 -41.56 -0.13 13.52
CA ILE A 12 -41.41 0.77 14.69
C ILE A 12 -39.99 1.35 14.74
N ILE A 13 -38.96 0.52 14.54
CA ILE A 13 -37.56 0.97 14.53
C ILE A 13 -37.29 1.93 13.37
N ALA A 14 -37.84 1.66 12.17
CA ALA A 14 -37.68 2.52 11.01
C ALA A 14 -38.24 3.93 11.26
N ILE A 15 -39.45 4.02 11.82
CA ILE A 15 -40.11 5.31 12.14
C ILE A 15 -39.33 6.06 13.22
N VAL A 16 -38.87 5.38 14.27
CA VAL A 16 -38.05 6.01 15.32
C VAL A 16 -36.72 6.50 14.76
N SER A 17 -36.07 5.70 13.91
CA SER A 17 -34.80 6.05 13.27
C SER A 17 -34.95 7.23 12.29
N ASP A 18 -36.08 7.35 11.60
CA ASP A 18 -36.34 8.48 10.70
C ASP A 18 -36.63 9.77 11.48
N LYS A 19 -37.31 9.67 12.63
CA LYS A 19 -37.66 10.82 13.47
C LYS A 19 -36.51 11.30 14.37
N PHE A 20 -35.62 10.42 14.82
CA PHE A 20 -34.41 10.75 15.58
C PHE A 20 -33.16 10.91 14.69
N GLY A 21 -33.21 10.43 13.46
CA GLY A 21 -32.13 10.48 12.48
C GLY A 21 -32.01 11.85 11.81
N GLY A 22 -31.57 12.86 12.55
CA GLY A 22 -31.17 14.18 12.02
C GLY A 22 -29.94 14.15 11.09
N ARG A 23 -29.77 13.10 10.27
CA ARG A 23 -28.64 12.94 9.36
C ARG A 23 -29.03 13.36 7.96
N LYS A 24 -28.80 14.66 7.74
CA LYS A 24 -28.43 15.33 6.48
C LYS A 24 -28.35 14.35 5.31
N ARG A 25 -29.30 14.49 4.37
CA ARG A 25 -29.23 13.94 3.02
C ARG A 25 -27.80 14.12 2.48
N PRO A 26 -27.22 13.15 1.76
CA PRO A 26 -25.94 13.35 1.08
C PRO A 26 -26.14 14.34 -0.07
N ARG A 27 -26.23 15.63 0.25
CA ARG A 27 -26.14 16.71 -0.72
C ARG A 27 -24.71 16.74 -1.22
N GLY A 28 -24.56 16.50 -2.52
CA GLY A 28 -23.50 17.06 -3.35
C GLY A 28 -22.09 16.66 -2.94
N SER A 29 -21.48 15.80 -3.75
CA SER A 29 -20.03 15.62 -3.81
C SER A 29 -19.33 16.97 -3.94
N VAL A 30 -18.89 17.55 -2.82
CA VAL A 30 -17.98 18.69 -2.80
C VAL A 30 -16.66 18.16 -3.35
N ARG A 31 -16.43 18.40 -4.65
CA ARG A 31 -15.14 18.20 -5.30
C ARG A 31 -14.13 19.05 -4.54
N LYS A 32 -13.36 18.41 -3.66
CA LYS A 32 -12.17 19.02 -3.06
C LYS A 32 -11.28 19.44 -4.22
N ARG A 33 -11.20 20.74 -4.51
CA ARG A 33 -10.18 21.28 -5.42
C ARG A 33 -8.85 20.91 -4.79
N LEU A 34 -8.15 19.94 -5.40
CA LEU A 34 -6.78 19.67 -5.02
C LEU A 34 -5.98 20.97 -5.18
N PRO A 35 -5.09 21.31 -4.23
CA PRO A 35 -4.14 22.38 -4.46
C PRO A 35 -3.43 22.07 -5.77
N GLN A 36 -3.40 23.03 -6.68
CA GLN A 36 -2.75 22.89 -7.98
C GLN A 36 -1.35 22.36 -7.72
N MET A 37 -1.11 21.09 -8.05
CA MET A 37 0.23 20.52 -8.08
C MET A 37 1.01 21.40 -9.03
N ARG A 38 1.84 22.27 -8.48
CA ARG A 38 2.85 22.99 -9.25
C ARG A 38 3.70 21.89 -9.86
N LEU A 39 3.52 21.66 -11.16
CA LEU A 39 4.40 20.79 -11.91
C LEU A 39 5.83 21.31 -11.69
N PRO A 40 6.81 20.42 -11.49
CA PRO A 40 8.20 20.84 -11.43
C PRO A 40 8.54 21.66 -12.68
N PRO A 41 9.40 22.68 -12.59
CA PRO A 41 9.79 23.49 -13.74
C PRO A 41 10.24 22.57 -14.87
N SER A 42 9.69 22.77 -16.06
CA SER A 42 10.06 22.01 -17.25
C SER A 42 11.57 22.14 -17.44
N VAL A 43 12.24 21.00 -17.57
CA VAL A 43 13.68 20.92 -17.87
C VAL A 43 13.97 21.82 -19.08
N PRO A 44 14.99 22.69 -19.03
CA PRO A 44 15.34 23.52 -20.17
C PRO A 44 15.58 22.62 -21.38
N LYS A 45 14.96 22.97 -22.51
CA LYS A 45 15.21 22.26 -23.77
C LYS A 45 16.72 22.31 -24.05
N PRO A 46 17.35 21.20 -24.45
CA PRO A 46 18.73 21.24 -24.91
C PRO A 46 18.82 22.25 -26.05
N TRP A 47 19.90 23.05 -26.04
CA TRP A 47 20.22 23.97 -27.12
C TRP A 47 20.14 23.21 -28.43
N GLN A 48 19.34 23.70 -29.38
CA GLN A 48 19.23 23.10 -30.70
C GLN A 48 20.63 23.08 -31.29
N GLN A 49 21.26 21.90 -31.32
CA GLN A 49 22.39 21.66 -32.20
C GLN A 49 21.80 21.62 -33.60
N ASP A 50 21.65 22.80 -34.18
CA ASP A 50 21.58 22.92 -35.62
C ASP A 50 22.84 22.22 -36.13
N GLY A 51 22.67 21.08 -36.81
CA GLY A 51 23.73 20.23 -37.34
C GLY A 51 24.54 20.88 -38.47
N ARG A 52 24.75 22.20 -38.42
CA ARG A 52 25.77 22.90 -39.18
C ARG A 52 27.04 22.87 -38.35
N GLY A 53 28.00 22.07 -38.83
CA GLY A 53 29.35 21.99 -38.27
C GLY A 53 29.91 23.38 -37.98
N ALA A 54 30.75 23.42 -36.94
CA ALA A 54 31.43 24.58 -36.40
C ALA A 54 32.32 25.29 -37.45
N GLY A 55 31.71 25.93 -38.44
CA GLY A 55 32.44 26.60 -39.52
C GLY A 55 31.66 27.68 -40.26
N SER A 56 30.39 28.01 -39.91
CA SER A 56 29.67 29.04 -40.67
C SER A 56 28.47 29.67 -39.96
N SER A 57 28.70 30.53 -38.96
CA SER A 57 28.01 31.83 -38.74
C SER A 57 28.57 32.56 -37.49
N PRO A 58 28.48 33.90 -37.40
CA PRO A 58 29.56 34.75 -36.90
C PRO A 58 29.53 34.85 -35.38
N ILE A 59 30.40 34.09 -34.72
CA ILE A 59 30.86 34.43 -33.38
C ILE A 59 31.85 35.58 -33.59
N ALA A 60 31.59 36.75 -32.97
CA ALA A 60 32.38 37.98 -33.18
C ALA A 60 33.83 37.91 -32.65
N PHE A 61 34.30 36.72 -32.29
CA PHE A 61 35.66 36.45 -31.86
C PHE A 61 36.20 35.32 -32.73
N GLU A 62 37.27 35.61 -33.47
CA GLU A 62 38.05 34.60 -34.20
C GLU A 62 38.67 33.65 -33.17
N ILE A 63 38.14 32.43 -33.08
CA ILE A 63 38.72 31.37 -32.26
C ILE A 63 40.01 30.92 -32.95
N PRO A 64 41.19 31.05 -32.33
CA PRO A 64 42.44 30.63 -32.93
C PRO A 64 42.42 29.13 -33.24
N GLU A 65 42.98 28.73 -34.40
CA GLU A 65 43.14 27.32 -34.73
C GLU A 65 44.04 26.63 -33.70
N LEU A 66 43.45 25.71 -32.92
CA LEU A 66 44.18 24.92 -31.93
C LEU A 66 45.13 23.96 -32.65
N ARG A 67 46.41 24.34 -32.79
CA ARG A 67 47.47 23.44 -33.24
C ARG A 67 47.59 22.27 -32.26
N GLY A 68 47.12 21.10 -32.68
CA GLY A 68 47.14 19.86 -31.89
C GLY A 68 45.78 19.27 -31.56
N ALA A 69 44.67 19.86 -32.03
CA ALA A 69 43.37 19.19 -31.95
C ALA A 69 43.39 17.90 -32.80
N PRO A 70 42.93 16.75 -32.27
CA PRO A 70 42.81 15.53 -33.06
C PRO A 70 41.90 15.83 -34.27
N PRO A 71 42.24 15.36 -35.48
CA PRO A 71 41.46 15.68 -36.67
C PRO A 71 40.01 15.25 -36.41
N VAL A 72 39.07 16.18 -36.64
CA VAL A 72 37.64 15.87 -36.68
C VAL A 72 37.48 14.82 -37.76
N ARG A 73 37.34 13.56 -37.35
CA ARG A 73 37.17 12.44 -38.26
C ARG A 73 35.88 12.68 -39.04
N GLU A 74 36.03 12.98 -40.32
CA GLU A 74 34.94 12.98 -41.27
C GLU A 74 34.20 11.64 -41.18
N LYS A 75 32.87 11.74 -41.31
CA LYS A 75 31.89 10.65 -41.43
C LYS A 75 32.52 9.32 -41.86
N GLY A 76 32.68 8.42 -40.90
CA GLY A 76 33.25 7.09 -41.15
C GLY A 76 33.77 6.37 -39.91
N GLY A 77 33.80 7.04 -38.75
CA GLY A 77 34.19 6.44 -37.47
C GLY A 77 33.10 5.53 -36.89
N ASN A 78 33.13 4.27 -37.26
CA ASN A 78 32.47 3.10 -36.68
C ASN A 78 32.81 2.82 -35.20
N VAL A 79 32.98 3.86 -34.37
CA VAL A 79 33.37 3.74 -32.95
C VAL A 79 32.19 3.97 -31.99
N CYS A 80 31.05 4.52 -32.45
CA CYS A 80 29.88 4.76 -31.58
C CYS A 80 28.85 3.62 -31.56
N ARG A 81 29.08 2.49 -32.24
CA ARG A 81 28.06 1.44 -32.40
C ARG A 81 27.84 0.61 -31.12
N GLU A 82 28.88 0.45 -30.30
CA GLU A 82 28.79 -0.33 -29.05
C GLU A 82 28.10 0.44 -27.93
N ALA A 83 28.32 1.75 -27.81
CA ALA A 83 27.67 2.58 -26.80
C ALA A 83 26.15 2.63 -27.01
N ASP A 84 25.69 2.84 -28.26
CA ASP A 84 24.26 2.87 -28.59
C ASP A 84 23.60 1.50 -28.42
N ALA A 85 24.31 0.41 -28.71
CA ALA A 85 23.81 -0.95 -28.50
C ALA A 85 23.62 -1.29 -27.00
N SER A 86 24.51 -0.81 -26.13
CA SER A 86 24.39 -1.01 -24.68
C SER A 86 23.20 -0.24 -24.07
N ILE A 87 22.93 0.97 -24.55
CA ILE A 87 21.79 1.79 -24.13
C ILE A 87 20.47 1.20 -24.66
N ALA A 88 20.46 0.73 -25.91
CA ALA A 88 19.30 0.05 -26.50
C ALA A 88 18.96 -1.25 -25.76
N ALA A 89 19.97 -2.07 -25.45
CA ALA A 89 19.80 -3.30 -24.67
C ALA A 89 19.25 -3.05 -23.26
N GLY A 90 19.77 -2.02 -22.56
CA GLY A 90 19.26 -1.62 -21.24
C GLY A 90 17.82 -1.09 -21.28
N SER A 91 17.46 -0.33 -22.32
CA SER A 91 16.11 0.21 -22.48
C SER A 91 15.04 -0.86 -22.78
N GLY A 92 15.41 -1.92 -23.50
CA GLY A 92 14.53 -3.06 -23.78
C GLY A 92 14.19 -3.86 -22.52
N ALA A 93 15.18 -4.11 -21.66
CA ALA A 93 14.98 -4.78 -20.38
C ALA A 93 14.00 -4.00 -19.49
N TYR A 94 14.22 -2.68 -19.33
CA TYR A 94 13.36 -1.81 -18.54
C TYR A 94 11.90 -1.75 -19.04
N GLN A 95 11.69 -1.74 -20.36
CA GLN A 95 10.34 -1.77 -20.93
C GLN A 95 9.64 -3.12 -20.72
N SER A 96 10.38 -4.23 -20.79
CA SER A 96 9.83 -5.57 -20.55
C SER A 96 9.38 -5.74 -19.10
N GLU A 97 10.19 -5.28 -18.14
CA GLU A 97 9.84 -5.30 -16.71
C GLU A 97 8.58 -4.49 -16.40
N GLN A 98 8.41 -3.33 -17.02
CA GLN A 98 7.20 -2.52 -16.86
C GLN A 98 5.94 -3.22 -17.40
N ARG A 99 6.05 -3.90 -18.54
CA ARG A 99 4.93 -4.66 -19.12
C ARG A 99 4.54 -5.85 -18.23
N ASP A 100 5.52 -6.53 -17.66
CA ASP A 100 5.28 -7.64 -16.73
C ASP A 100 4.72 -7.15 -15.40
N ALA A 101 5.22 -6.03 -14.87
CA ALA A 101 4.67 -5.40 -13.68
C ALA A 101 3.20 -5.01 -13.88
N LEU A 102 2.85 -4.44 -15.04
CA LEU A 102 1.47 -4.07 -15.38
C LEU A 102 0.55 -5.29 -15.45
N ARG A 103 1.05 -6.44 -15.94
CA ARG A 103 0.32 -7.71 -15.96
C ARG A 103 0.16 -8.35 -14.57
N ARG A 104 1.11 -8.13 -13.65
CA ARG A 104 1.08 -8.67 -12.28
C ARG A 104 0.13 -7.89 -11.36
N ARG A 105 0.04 -6.57 -11.49
CA ARG A 105 -0.83 -5.72 -10.65
C ARG A 105 -2.29 -6.18 -10.54
N PRO A 106 -3.02 -6.46 -11.64
CA PRO A 106 -4.41 -6.89 -11.53
C PRO A 106 -4.54 -8.27 -10.86
N ARG A 107 -3.58 -9.18 -11.09
CA ARG A 107 -3.57 -10.52 -10.47
C ARG A 107 -3.39 -10.43 -8.96
N GLU A 108 -2.52 -9.54 -8.48
CA GLU A 108 -2.31 -9.30 -7.06
C GLU A 108 -3.53 -8.67 -6.39
N VAL A 109 -4.18 -7.71 -7.05
CA VAL A 109 -5.42 -7.09 -6.55
C VAL A 109 -6.54 -8.14 -6.40
N ILE A 110 -6.69 -9.03 -7.39
CA ILE A 110 -7.68 -10.11 -7.33
C ILE A 110 -7.34 -11.08 -6.20
N ARG A 111 -6.07 -11.49 -6.04
CA ARG A 111 -5.64 -12.35 -4.93
C ARG A 111 -5.89 -11.71 -3.56
N ARG A 112 -5.62 -10.41 -3.40
CA ARG A 112 -5.93 -9.68 -2.17
C ARG A 112 -7.43 -9.67 -1.88
N ARG A 113 -8.25 -9.36 -2.88
CA ARG A 113 -9.72 -9.39 -2.74
C ARG A 113 -10.25 -10.78 -2.38
N GLN A 114 -9.71 -11.84 -2.97
CA GLN A 114 -10.08 -13.21 -2.62
C GLN A 114 -9.71 -13.54 -1.17
N ARG A 115 -8.49 -13.19 -0.72
CA ARG A 115 -8.07 -13.38 0.68
C ARG A 115 -8.94 -12.59 1.65
N GLU A 116 -9.27 -11.34 1.33
CA GLU A 116 -10.19 -10.54 2.14
C GLU A 116 -11.60 -11.13 2.17
N ALA A 117 -12.10 -11.63 1.04
CA ALA A 117 -13.39 -12.30 0.99
C ALA A 117 -13.42 -13.59 1.83
N SER A 118 -12.36 -14.41 1.78
CA SER A 118 -12.22 -15.59 2.63
C SER A 118 -12.18 -15.21 4.12
N ARG A 119 -11.37 -14.22 4.50
CA ARG A 119 -11.33 -13.72 5.89
C ARG A 119 -12.67 -13.19 6.37
N ARG A 120 -13.43 -12.52 5.51
CA ARG A 120 -14.78 -12.05 5.85
C ARG A 120 -15.73 -13.21 6.06
N ARG A 121 -15.67 -14.26 5.23
CA ARG A 121 -16.48 -15.48 5.40
C ARG A 121 -16.13 -16.22 6.68
N GLU A 122 -14.85 -16.40 6.97
CA GLU A 122 -14.37 -16.98 8.22
C GLU A 122 -14.85 -16.16 9.43
N ALA A 123 -14.72 -14.83 9.37
CA ALA A 123 -15.21 -13.95 10.42
C ALA A 123 -16.72 -14.02 10.61
N THR A 124 -17.51 -14.12 9.54
CA THR A 124 -18.97 -14.28 9.65
C THR A 124 -19.33 -15.64 10.23
N CYS A 125 -18.68 -16.73 9.80
CA CYS A 125 -18.90 -18.06 10.37
C CYS A 125 -18.56 -18.10 11.86
N LEU A 126 -17.44 -17.50 12.27
CA LEU A 126 -17.05 -17.40 13.69
C LEU A 126 -18.05 -16.56 14.50
N MET A 127 -18.62 -15.51 13.91
CA MET A 127 -19.65 -14.68 14.56
C MET A 127 -20.97 -15.45 14.70
N GLU A 128 -21.38 -16.20 13.68
CA GLU A 128 -22.56 -17.07 13.70
C GLU A 128 -22.41 -18.22 14.71
N GLU A 129 -21.25 -18.87 14.74
CA GLU A 129 -20.92 -19.90 15.74
C GLU A 129 -20.96 -19.31 17.14
N ARG A 130 -20.31 -18.16 17.36
CA ARG A 130 -20.41 -17.45 18.63
C ARG A 130 -21.85 -17.09 18.97
N ALA A 131 -22.68 -16.71 18.01
CA ALA A 131 -24.09 -16.36 18.21
C ALA A 131 -24.98 -17.57 18.51
N ALA A 132 -24.62 -18.75 18.00
CA ALA A 132 -25.26 -20.02 18.31
C ALA A 132 -24.91 -20.53 19.72
N VAL A 133 -23.77 -20.13 20.27
CA VAL A 133 -23.41 -20.42 21.67
C VAL A 133 -24.38 -19.72 22.62
N SER A 134 -24.94 -20.49 23.56
CA SER A 134 -25.89 -19.98 24.54
C SER A 134 -25.30 -18.83 25.39
N PRO A 135 -26.12 -17.85 25.80
CA PRO A 135 -25.64 -16.73 26.62
C PRO A 135 -25.00 -17.21 27.94
N ALA A 136 -25.47 -18.32 28.51
CA ALA A 136 -24.91 -18.91 29.72
C ALA A 136 -23.46 -19.41 29.55
N VAL A 137 -23.11 -19.97 28.38
CA VAL A 137 -21.73 -20.41 28.09
C VAL A 137 -20.82 -19.21 27.86
N ARG A 138 -21.32 -18.14 27.24
CA ARG A 138 -20.57 -16.88 27.08
C ARG A 138 -20.27 -16.22 28.43
N GLU A 139 -21.24 -16.19 29.33
CA GLU A 139 -21.03 -15.68 30.70
C GLU A 139 -20.03 -16.54 31.47
N ALA A 140 -20.08 -17.87 31.31
CA ALA A 140 -19.07 -18.75 31.88
C ALA A 140 -17.67 -18.47 31.30
N GLU A 141 -17.54 -18.23 30.00
CA GLU A 141 -16.26 -17.91 29.36
C GLU A 141 -15.71 -16.56 29.85
N VAL A 142 -16.53 -15.51 29.94
CA VAL A 142 -16.14 -14.21 30.50
C VAL A 142 -15.72 -14.34 31.97
N ARG A 143 -16.43 -15.16 32.75
CA ARG A 143 -16.03 -15.48 34.13
C ARG A 143 -14.70 -16.23 34.16
N THR A 144 -14.45 -17.20 33.27
CA THR A 144 -13.14 -17.87 33.19
C THR A 144 -12.02 -16.94 32.73
N GLN A 145 -12.29 -15.98 31.86
CA GLN A 145 -11.31 -14.96 31.46
C GLN A 145 -10.97 -14.02 32.62
N SER A 146 -11.92 -13.74 33.51
CA SER A 146 -11.65 -12.98 34.75
C SER A 146 -10.81 -13.76 35.78
N LEU A 147 -10.75 -15.10 35.68
CA LEU A 147 -9.91 -15.93 36.55
C LEU A 147 -8.44 -15.98 36.07
N ILE A 148 -8.16 -15.65 34.81
CA ILE A 148 -6.80 -15.62 34.28
C ILE A 148 -6.26 -14.19 34.42
N PRO A 149 -5.16 -13.99 35.19
CA PRO A 149 -4.58 -12.65 35.35
C PRO A 149 -4.08 -12.12 33.99
N THR A 150 -4.34 -10.84 33.72
CA THR A 150 -3.84 -10.18 32.51
C THR A 150 -2.31 -10.07 32.57
N LEU A 151 -1.63 -10.63 31.56
CA LEU A 151 -0.16 -10.61 31.47
C LEU A 151 0.33 -9.19 31.12
N THR A 152 0.65 -8.42 32.16
CA THR A 152 1.33 -7.13 32.08
C THR A 152 2.84 -7.32 32.32
N PRO A 153 3.72 -6.41 31.83
CA PRO A 153 5.16 -6.51 32.07
C PRO A 153 5.53 -6.60 33.56
N ALA A 154 4.84 -5.83 34.40
CA ALA A 154 5.01 -5.87 35.86
C ALA A 154 4.62 -7.24 36.44
N SER A 155 3.48 -7.81 36.03
CA SER A 155 3.07 -9.14 36.49
C SER A 155 4.03 -10.25 36.03
N MET A 156 4.66 -10.09 34.86
CA MET A 156 5.66 -11.03 34.35
C MET A 156 6.95 -10.96 35.15
N GLN A 157 7.44 -9.75 35.46
CA GLN A 157 8.62 -9.56 36.32
C GLN A 157 8.38 -10.14 37.71
N GLN A 158 7.21 -9.87 38.30
CA GLN A 158 6.84 -10.43 39.60
C GLN A 158 6.77 -11.97 39.55
N ALA A 159 6.22 -12.56 38.49
CA ALA A 159 6.19 -14.01 38.33
C ALA A 159 7.59 -14.63 38.24
N VAL A 160 8.54 -13.95 37.57
CA VAL A 160 9.94 -14.40 37.51
C VAL A 160 10.60 -14.34 38.89
N VAL A 161 10.44 -13.23 39.62
CA VAL A 161 10.97 -13.08 40.99
C VAL A 161 10.39 -14.14 41.92
N LEU A 162 9.08 -14.38 41.85
CA LEU A 162 8.41 -15.41 42.64
C LEU A 162 8.88 -16.82 42.28
N ALA A 163 9.12 -17.11 41.00
CA ALA A 163 9.66 -18.38 40.55
C ALA A 163 11.11 -18.61 41.02
N GLU A 164 11.90 -17.55 41.18
CA GLU A 164 13.25 -17.65 41.73
C GLU A 164 13.22 -17.96 43.23
N ILE A 165 12.38 -17.24 43.99
CA ILE A 165 12.28 -17.41 45.45
C ILE A 165 11.62 -18.73 45.83
N LEU A 166 10.52 -19.08 45.15
CA LEU A 166 9.69 -20.25 45.47
C LEU A 166 10.09 -21.49 44.65
N GLY A 167 10.97 -21.33 43.66
CA GLY A 167 11.36 -22.36 42.71
C GLY A 167 10.34 -22.60 41.59
N ASN A 168 10.60 -23.63 40.78
CA ASN A 168 9.81 -23.93 39.58
C ASN A 168 8.32 -24.13 39.90
N PRO A 169 7.41 -23.45 39.16
CA PRO A 169 5.99 -23.58 39.38
C PRO A 169 5.54 -25.02 39.15
N LYS A 170 4.53 -25.45 39.93
CA LYS A 170 3.99 -26.83 39.87
C LYS A 170 3.57 -27.24 38.45
N ALA A 171 3.11 -26.30 37.64
CA ALA A 171 2.73 -26.53 36.24
C ALA A 171 3.91 -26.93 35.32
N LEU A 172 5.15 -26.55 35.68
CA LEU A 172 6.36 -26.87 34.91
C LEU A 172 7.06 -28.14 35.40
N ARG A 173 6.63 -28.70 36.54
CA ARG A 173 7.15 -29.98 37.02
C ARG A 173 6.59 -31.08 36.12
N ARG A 174 7.39 -31.54 35.15
CA ARG A 174 7.09 -32.76 34.39
C ARG A 174 6.93 -33.90 35.40
N ARG A 175 5.75 -34.52 35.40
CA ARG A 175 5.53 -35.81 36.06
C ARG A 175 6.21 -36.90 35.25
#